data_AF-A0A024L5J1-F1
#
_entry.id   AF-A0A024L5J1-F1
#
_cell.length_a   1.000
_cell.length_b   1.000
_cell.length_c   1.000
_cell.angle_alpha   90.00
_cell.angle_beta   90.00
_cell.angle_gamma   90.00
#
_symmetry.space_group_name_H-M   'P 1'
#
loop_
_entity.id
_entity.type
_entity.pdbx_description
1 polymer ?
#
loop_
_entity_poly.entity_id
_entity_poly.type
_entity_poly.pdbx_seq_one_letter_code
_entity_poly.pdbx_strand_id
1 'polypeptide(L)'
;MVKSTPCITIDFMNMSQLTERTFTPSESLSSLSLFLSLARGQCRPGKFWHRRSFRQKFLLRSLIMPRLSVEWMNELSHWPNLNVLLTRQPRLPVRLHRPYLAANLSRKQLLEALRYHYALLRECMSAEEFSLYLNTPGLQLAKLEGKNGEQFTLELTMMISMDKEGDSTILFRNSEGIPLAEITFTLCEYQGKRTMFIGGLQGAKWEIPHQEIQNATKACHGLFPKRLVMEAACLFAQRLQVEQIIAVSNETHIYRSLRYRDKEGKIHADYNAFWESVGGVCDAERHYRLPAQIARKEIAEIASKKRAEYRRRYEMLDAIQPQMATMFRG
;
A
#
# COMPACT_ATOMS: atom_id res chain seq x y z
N MET A 1 22.06 49.46 25.38
CA MET A 1 21.79 48.85 26.71
C MET A 1 20.75 47.77 26.50
N VAL A 2 21.21 46.54 26.33
CA VAL A 2 20.41 45.35 26.00
C VAL A 2 19.88 44.76 27.31
N LYS A 3 18.56 44.54 27.41
CA LYS A 3 17.97 43.75 28.50
C LYS A 3 17.90 42.29 28.07
N SER A 4 18.77 41.49 28.66
CA SER A 4 18.78 40.03 28.61
C SER A 4 17.66 39.45 29.46
N THR A 5 16.98 38.44 28.94
CA THR A 5 16.02 37.60 29.68
C THR A 5 16.67 36.23 29.87
N PRO A 6 16.64 35.62 31.08
CA PRO A 6 17.38 34.38 31.32
C PRO A 6 16.65 33.17 30.71
N CYS A 7 17.42 32.34 30.03
CA CYS A 7 17.03 31.03 29.53
C CYS A 7 16.91 30.06 30.71
N ILE A 8 15.73 29.47 30.91
CA ILE A 8 15.52 28.37 31.86
C ILE A 8 15.91 27.08 31.14
N THR A 9 17.08 26.56 31.49
CA THR A 9 17.52 25.21 31.13
C THR A 9 16.71 24.22 31.96
N ILE A 10 15.85 23.42 31.33
CA ILE A 10 15.21 22.27 31.98
C ILE A 10 16.07 21.05 31.68
N ASP A 11 16.85 20.65 32.68
CA ASP A 11 17.55 19.37 32.73
C ASP A 11 16.54 18.22 32.64
N PHE A 12 16.54 17.50 31.51
CA PHE A 12 15.90 16.19 31.40
C PHE A 12 16.95 15.10 31.66
N MET A 13 17.22 14.86 32.93
CA MET A 13 17.82 13.60 33.39
C MET A 13 16.80 12.84 34.26
N ASN A 14 16.75 11.53 34.04
CA ASN A 14 15.94 10.51 34.72
C ASN A 14 14.44 10.44 34.42
N MET A 15 14.09 9.61 33.43
CA MET A 15 12.93 8.72 33.52
C MET A 15 13.34 7.28 33.24
N SER A 16 13.58 6.57 34.35
CA SER A 16 13.22 5.17 34.61
C SER A 16 13.20 4.19 33.42
N GLN A 17 14.10 3.21 33.53
CA GLN A 17 14.05 1.93 32.83
C GLN A 17 12.68 1.24 33.02
N LEU A 18 11.75 1.49 32.11
CA LEU A 18 10.64 0.59 31.88
C LEU A 18 11.17 -0.54 31.01
N THR A 19 11.17 -1.75 31.57
CA THR A 19 11.54 -2.98 30.90
C THR A 19 10.62 -3.19 29.69
N GLU A 20 11.00 -2.68 28.53
CA GLU A 20 10.55 -3.22 27.25
C GLU A 20 11.05 -4.65 27.22
N ARG A 21 10.18 -5.61 27.53
CA ARG A 21 10.41 -6.99 27.14
C ARG A 21 10.32 -7.04 25.62
N THR A 22 11.42 -6.74 24.97
CA THR A 22 11.67 -7.09 23.58
C THR A 22 11.55 -8.61 23.51
N PHE A 23 10.43 -9.09 22.98
CA PHE A 23 10.19 -10.51 22.78
C PHE A 23 11.21 -11.00 21.76
N THR A 24 12.15 -11.85 22.19
CA THR A 24 13.11 -12.50 21.30
C THR A 24 12.37 -13.44 20.33
N PRO A 25 12.60 -13.35 19.01
CA PRO A 25 11.89 -14.17 18.04
C PRO A 25 12.66 -15.48 17.80
N SER A 26 12.24 -16.58 18.43
CA SER A 26 12.71 -17.91 18.01
C SER A 26 11.74 -19.07 18.25
N GLU A 27 10.62 -18.87 18.94
CA GLU A 27 9.63 -19.94 19.10
C GLU A 27 8.43 -19.69 18.19
N SER A 28 8.12 -20.67 17.34
CA SER A 28 6.87 -20.72 16.58
C SER A 28 5.71 -20.68 17.56
N LEU A 29 5.02 -19.54 17.65
CA LEU A 29 3.80 -19.44 18.45
C LEU A 29 2.77 -20.40 17.86
N SER A 30 2.04 -21.12 18.69
CA SER A 30 0.84 -21.80 18.21
C SER A 30 -0.23 -20.77 17.89
N SER A 31 -1.16 -21.10 16.98
CA SER A 31 -2.31 -20.25 16.65
C SER A 31 -3.04 -19.77 17.92
N LEU A 32 -3.23 -20.66 18.89
CA LEU A 32 -3.86 -20.35 20.18
C LEU A 32 -3.01 -19.41 21.04
N SER A 33 -1.69 -19.61 21.11
CA SER A 33 -0.83 -18.74 21.93
C SER A 33 -0.75 -17.32 21.36
N LEU A 34 -0.66 -17.19 20.02
CA LEU A 34 -0.74 -15.90 19.34
C LEU A 34 -2.06 -15.19 19.62
N PHE A 35 -3.18 -15.92 19.46
CA PHE A 35 -4.52 -15.41 19.73
C PHE A 35 -4.66 -14.89 21.17
N LEU A 36 -4.27 -15.70 22.16
CA LEU A 36 -4.36 -15.33 23.58
C LEU A 36 -3.44 -14.16 23.92
N SER A 37 -2.23 -14.13 23.34
CA SER A 37 -1.28 -13.04 23.52
C SER A 37 -1.85 -11.70 23.03
N LEU A 38 -2.49 -11.69 21.85
CA LEU A 38 -3.17 -10.52 21.31
C LEU A 38 -4.41 -10.13 22.13
N ALA A 39 -5.25 -11.10 22.51
CA ALA A 39 -6.49 -10.85 23.26
C ALA A 39 -6.22 -10.31 24.67
N ARG A 40 -5.25 -10.89 25.40
CA ARG A 40 -4.83 -10.46 26.73
C ARG A 40 -4.01 -9.17 26.69
N GLY A 41 -3.45 -8.84 25.52
CA GLY A 41 -2.59 -7.67 25.32
C GLY A 41 -1.19 -7.89 25.87
N GLN A 42 -0.67 -9.10 25.77
CA GLN A 42 0.76 -9.41 25.94
C GLN A 42 1.52 -8.99 24.67
N CYS A 43 0.98 -9.32 23.48
CA CYS A 43 1.41 -8.77 22.21
C CYS A 43 0.57 -7.53 21.87
N ARG A 44 1.24 -6.39 21.58
CA ARG A 44 0.59 -5.12 21.22
C ARG A 44 1.23 -4.51 19.96
N PRO A 45 0.90 -5.03 18.77
CA PRO A 45 1.50 -4.60 17.49
C PRO A 45 1.45 -3.11 17.15
N GLY A 46 0.61 -2.33 17.83
CA GLY A 46 0.52 -0.89 17.61
C GLY A 46 -0.44 -0.21 18.58
N LYS A 47 -0.50 1.13 18.50
CA LYS A 47 -1.23 2.00 19.45
C LYS A 47 -2.67 1.54 19.75
N PHE A 48 -3.37 0.97 18.76
CA PHE A 48 -4.74 0.47 18.93
C PHE A 48 -4.84 -0.71 19.91
N TRP A 49 -3.83 -1.59 19.95
CA TRP A 49 -3.81 -2.79 20.80
C TRP A 49 -3.61 -2.48 22.28
N HIS A 50 -3.13 -1.28 22.64
CA HIS A 50 -3.07 -0.84 24.03
C HIS A 50 -4.47 -0.63 24.64
N ARG A 51 -5.47 -0.30 23.81
CA ARG A 51 -6.85 -0.08 24.25
C ARG A 51 -7.55 -1.41 24.54
N ARG A 52 -8.02 -1.60 25.77
CA ARG A 52 -8.80 -2.79 26.19
C ARG A 52 -10.02 -3.03 25.29
N SER A 53 -10.73 -1.96 24.92
CA SER A 53 -11.91 -2.03 24.06
C SER A 53 -11.61 -2.55 22.65
N PHE A 54 -10.42 -2.29 22.11
CA PHE A 54 -10.00 -2.85 20.82
C PHE A 54 -9.78 -4.36 20.93
N ARG A 55 -9.10 -4.81 22.00
CA ARG A 55 -8.84 -6.24 22.25
C ARG A 55 -10.12 -7.03 22.52
N GLN A 56 -11.06 -6.46 23.25
CA GLN A 56 -12.39 -7.05 23.46
C GLN A 56 -13.15 -7.20 22.15
N LYS A 57 -13.11 -6.19 21.26
CA LYS A 57 -13.70 -6.29 19.91
C LYS A 57 -13.03 -7.37 19.07
N PHE A 58 -11.72 -7.53 19.18
CA PHE A 58 -10.99 -8.62 18.53
C PHE A 58 -11.47 -9.99 19.03
N LEU A 59 -11.49 -10.20 20.36
CA LEU A 59 -11.96 -11.43 20.98
C LEU A 59 -13.39 -11.78 20.56
N LEU A 60 -14.33 -10.85 20.74
CA LEU A 60 -15.75 -11.06 20.43
C LEU A 60 -15.97 -11.41 18.96
N ARG A 61 -15.34 -10.68 18.03
CA ARG A 61 -15.47 -10.97 16.60
C ARG A 61 -14.86 -12.31 16.21
N SER A 62 -13.80 -12.73 16.91
CA SER A 62 -13.21 -14.04 16.69
C SER A 62 -14.12 -15.16 17.15
N LEU A 63 -14.87 -14.96 18.23
CA LEU A 63 -15.89 -15.91 18.70
C LEU A 63 -17.11 -15.99 17.76
N ILE A 64 -17.45 -14.90 17.07
CA ILE A 64 -18.50 -14.89 16.04
C ILE A 64 -18.05 -15.61 14.77
N MET A 65 -16.74 -15.69 14.51
CA MET A 65 -16.15 -16.21 13.26
C MET A 65 -15.04 -17.23 13.52
N PRO A 66 -15.28 -18.29 14.33
CA PRO A 66 -14.22 -19.08 14.93
C PRO A 66 -13.36 -19.81 13.90
N ARG A 67 -13.95 -20.39 12.86
CA ARG A 67 -13.20 -21.11 11.80
C ARG A 67 -12.21 -20.18 11.10
N LEU A 68 -12.69 -19.02 10.63
CA LEU A 68 -11.86 -18.04 9.95
C LEU A 68 -10.77 -17.46 10.85
N SER A 69 -11.10 -17.20 12.12
CA SER A 69 -10.12 -16.69 13.09
C SER A 69 -9.04 -17.71 13.40
N VAL A 70 -9.40 -18.99 13.57
CA VAL A 70 -8.42 -20.07 13.79
C VAL A 70 -7.50 -20.24 12.57
N GLU A 71 -8.08 -20.31 11.37
CA GLU A 71 -7.30 -20.40 10.12
C GLU A 71 -6.34 -19.22 9.99
N TRP A 72 -6.84 -17.99 10.19
CA TRP A 72 -6.01 -16.80 10.04
C TRP A 72 -4.93 -16.66 11.11
N MET A 73 -5.23 -16.98 12.36
CA MET A 73 -4.21 -17.01 13.42
C MET A 73 -3.18 -18.09 13.16
N ASN A 74 -3.58 -19.23 12.58
CA ASN A 74 -2.65 -20.29 12.19
C ASN A 74 -1.71 -19.82 11.07
N GLU A 75 -2.21 -19.12 10.06
CA GLU A 75 -1.33 -18.52 9.03
C GLU A 75 -0.32 -17.55 9.64
N LEU A 76 -0.81 -16.60 10.44
CA LEU A 76 0.04 -15.60 11.09
C LEU A 76 1.11 -16.24 11.96
N SER A 77 0.78 -17.28 12.71
CA SER A 77 1.70 -17.88 13.68
C SER A 77 2.89 -18.60 13.05
N HIS A 78 2.78 -18.99 11.78
CA HIS A 78 3.86 -19.60 11.01
C HIS A 78 4.68 -18.59 10.20
N TRP A 79 4.34 -17.30 10.21
CA TRP A 79 5.06 -16.33 9.39
C TRP A 79 6.45 -15.99 9.94
N PRO A 80 7.50 -16.10 9.10
CA PRO A 80 8.81 -15.59 9.46
C PRO A 80 8.72 -14.07 9.63
N ASN A 81 9.37 -13.53 10.66
CA ASN A 81 9.35 -12.10 10.99
C ASN A 81 7.96 -11.55 11.34
N LEU A 82 7.05 -12.37 11.89
CA LEU A 82 5.72 -11.96 12.31
C LEU A 82 5.72 -10.64 13.12
N ASN A 83 6.66 -10.47 14.06
CA ASN A 83 6.75 -9.25 14.87
C ASN A 83 7.01 -7.98 14.03
N VAL A 84 7.86 -8.08 13.00
CA VAL A 84 8.13 -6.98 12.07
C VAL A 84 6.87 -6.67 11.27
N LEU A 85 6.25 -7.71 10.69
CA LEU A 85 5.02 -7.57 9.91
C LEU A 85 3.87 -6.97 10.73
N LEU A 86 3.68 -7.42 11.97
CA LEU A 86 2.66 -6.90 12.87
C LEU A 86 2.93 -5.44 13.26
N THR A 87 4.19 -5.03 13.39
CA THR A 87 4.54 -3.63 13.65
C THR A 87 4.19 -2.74 12.44
N ARG A 88 4.42 -3.23 11.22
CA ARG A 88 4.09 -2.52 9.97
C ARG A 88 2.59 -2.52 9.68
N GLN A 89 1.91 -3.62 9.94
CA GLN A 89 0.49 -3.83 9.70
C GLN A 89 -0.21 -4.24 11.01
N PRO A 90 -0.35 -3.32 11.99
CA PRO A 90 -0.90 -3.65 13.30
C PRO A 90 -2.33 -4.14 13.25
N ARG A 91 -3.07 -3.89 12.15
CA ARG A 91 -4.45 -4.37 12.01
C ARG A 91 -4.56 -5.69 11.24
N LEU A 92 -3.45 -6.31 10.86
CA LEU A 92 -3.43 -7.59 10.15
C LEU A 92 -4.18 -8.70 10.92
N PRO A 93 -4.04 -8.85 12.26
CA PRO A 93 -4.81 -9.87 12.99
C PRO A 93 -6.33 -9.65 12.98
N VAL A 94 -6.77 -8.42 12.72
CA VAL A 94 -8.19 -8.07 12.63
C VAL A 94 -8.65 -7.79 11.19
N ARG A 95 -7.82 -8.10 10.19
CA ARG A 95 -8.07 -7.76 8.78
C ARG A 95 -9.41 -8.30 8.30
N LEU A 96 -9.63 -9.60 8.53
CA LEU A 96 -10.84 -10.32 8.11
C LEU A 96 -12.08 -10.03 8.98
N HIS A 97 -11.93 -9.29 10.09
CA HIS A 97 -13.04 -8.83 10.93
C HIS A 97 -13.72 -7.56 10.36
N ARG A 98 -13.28 -7.07 9.20
CA ARG A 98 -13.85 -5.91 8.52
C ARG A 98 -13.82 -6.11 7.00
N PRO A 99 -14.65 -5.38 6.25
CA PRO A 99 -14.51 -5.28 4.81
C PRO A 99 -13.08 -4.83 4.46
N TYR A 100 -12.48 -5.50 3.47
CA TYR A 100 -11.13 -5.28 2.98
C TYR A 100 -11.07 -5.59 1.47
N LEU A 101 -10.17 -4.92 0.76
CA LEU A 101 -9.89 -4.98 -0.68
C LEU A 101 -11.04 -4.49 -1.58
N ALA A 102 -12.19 -5.16 -1.58
CA ALA A 102 -13.37 -4.76 -2.34
C ALA A 102 -14.66 -5.14 -1.61
N ALA A 103 -15.74 -4.39 -1.86
CA ALA A 103 -17.01 -4.58 -1.15
C ALA A 103 -17.73 -5.89 -1.50
N ASN A 104 -17.46 -6.46 -2.68
CA ASN A 104 -18.10 -7.65 -3.23
C ASN A 104 -17.30 -8.95 -3.05
N LEU A 105 -16.16 -8.94 -2.34
CA LEU A 105 -15.37 -10.14 -2.09
C LEU A 105 -15.81 -10.87 -0.82
N SER A 106 -15.90 -12.20 -0.90
CA SER A 106 -16.19 -13.05 0.25
C SER A 106 -14.98 -13.17 1.18
N ARG A 107 -15.22 -13.46 2.47
CA ARG A 107 -14.14 -13.62 3.46
C ARG A 107 -13.17 -14.76 3.13
N LYS A 108 -13.64 -15.82 2.47
CA LYS A 108 -12.78 -16.92 2.01
C LYS A 108 -11.83 -16.41 0.92
N GLN A 109 -12.34 -15.69 -0.08
CA GLN A 109 -11.50 -15.06 -1.10
C GLN A 109 -10.48 -14.09 -0.47
N LEU A 110 -10.87 -13.32 0.54
CA LEU A 110 -9.95 -12.41 1.23
C LEU A 110 -8.86 -13.14 2.01
N LEU A 111 -9.15 -14.29 2.64
CA LEU A 111 -8.13 -15.11 3.31
C LEU A 111 -7.15 -15.69 2.29
N GLU A 112 -7.65 -16.24 1.19
CA GLU A 112 -6.79 -16.77 0.11
C GLU A 112 -5.95 -15.65 -0.52
N ALA A 113 -6.51 -14.46 -0.73
CA ALA A 113 -5.77 -13.30 -1.22
C ALA A 113 -4.62 -12.92 -0.27
N LEU A 114 -4.84 -12.93 1.05
CA LEU A 114 -3.78 -12.64 2.02
C LEU A 114 -2.68 -13.70 2.01
N ARG A 115 -3.05 -14.99 1.99
CA ARG A 115 -2.09 -16.11 1.87
C ARG A 115 -1.24 -15.97 0.62
N TYR A 116 -1.91 -15.81 -0.52
CA TYR A 116 -1.29 -15.69 -1.84
C TYR A 116 -0.35 -14.49 -1.90
N HIS A 117 -0.79 -13.33 -1.41
CA HIS A 117 -0.02 -12.09 -1.49
C HIS A 117 1.36 -12.22 -0.85
N TYR A 118 1.41 -12.68 0.40
CA TYR A 118 2.67 -12.80 1.13
C TYR A 118 3.51 -13.98 0.64
N ALA A 119 2.87 -15.08 0.22
CA ALA A 119 3.59 -16.21 -0.39
C ALA A 119 4.31 -15.78 -1.67
N LEU A 120 3.60 -15.12 -2.58
CA LEU A 120 4.16 -14.67 -3.86
C LEU A 120 5.27 -13.63 -3.67
N LEU A 121 5.10 -12.65 -2.77
CA LEU A 121 6.16 -11.69 -2.49
C LEU A 121 7.44 -12.37 -1.97
N ARG A 122 7.30 -13.37 -1.09
CA ARG A 122 8.44 -14.11 -0.55
C ARG A 122 9.12 -15.01 -1.58
N GLU A 123 8.36 -15.53 -2.55
CA GLU A 123 8.88 -16.31 -3.67
C GLU A 123 9.66 -15.43 -4.66
N CYS A 124 9.08 -14.30 -5.04
CA CYS A 124 9.64 -13.40 -6.04
C CYS A 124 10.72 -12.47 -5.49
N MET A 125 10.75 -12.13 -4.20
CA MET A 125 11.78 -11.23 -3.67
C MET A 125 13.02 -11.99 -3.19
N SER A 126 14.20 -11.39 -3.38
CA SER A 126 15.39 -11.77 -2.62
C SER A 126 15.19 -11.50 -1.12
N ALA A 127 16.02 -12.12 -0.28
CA ALA A 127 15.96 -11.88 1.16
C ALA A 127 16.20 -10.41 1.52
N GLU A 128 17.06 -9.71 0.77
CA GLU A 128 17.35 -8.29 0.95
C GLU A 128 16.15 -7.43 0.54
N GLU A 129 15.56 -7.67 -0.64
CA GLU A 129 14.38 -6.96 -1.13
C GLU A 129 13.21 -7.10 -0.16
N PHE A 130 12.96 -8.32 0.32
CA PHE A 130 11.87 -8.59 1.26
C PHE A 130 12.12 -7.90 2.62
N SER A 131 13.37 -7.90 3.10
CA SER A 131 13.75 -7.18 4.32
C SER A 131 13.54 -5.67 4.18
N LEU A 132 13.95 -5.07 3.05
CA LEU A 132 13.74 -3.65 2.76
C LEU A 132 12.25 -3.29 2.65
N TYR A 133 11.46 -4.12 1.97
CA TYR A 133 10.01 -3.97 1.87
C TYR A 133 9.31 -3.95 3.24
N LEU A 134 9.76 -4.81 4.18
CA LEU A 134 9.24 -4.84 5.54
C LEU A 134 9.68 -3.65 6.41
N ASN A 135 10.68 -2.87 6.00
CA ASN A 135 11.16 -1.71 6.74
C ASN A 135 10.37 -0.42 6.42
N THR A 136 10.52 0.60 7.27
CA THR A 136 9.80 1.88 7.16
C THR A 136 10.04 2.66 5.84
N PRO A 137 11.27 2.79 5.30
CA PRO A 137 11.46 3.43 4.00
C PRO A 137 10.85 2.61 2.85
N GLY A 138 10.56 1.32 3.06
CA GLY A 138 10.12 0.41 2.01
C GLY A 138 11.25 0.05 1.04
N LEU A 139 10.89 -0.70 0.02
CA LEU A 139 11.78 -1.10 -1.07
C LEU A 139 11.71 -0.04 -2.18
N GLN A 140 12.81 0.67 -2.42
CA GLN A 140 12.87 1.64 -3.52
C GLN A 140 12.83 0.91 -4.87
N LEU A 141 11.86 1.27 -5.72
CA LEU A 141 11.67 0.72 -7.06
C LEU A 141 12.41 1.54 -8.13
N ALA A 142 12.38 2.86 -8.03
CA ALA A 142 13.03 3.76 -8.98
C ALA A 142 13.26 5.15 -8.38
N LYS A 143 14.26 5.85 -8.93
CA LYS A 143 14.45 7.30 -8.79
C LYS A 143 14.21 7.97 -10.13
N LEU A 144 13.56 9.13 -10.11
CA LEU A 144 13.26 9.92 -11.30
C LEU A 144 13.73 11.35 -11.10
N GLU A 145 14.25 11.93 -12.17
CA GLU A 145 14.66 13.34 -12.21
C GLU A 145 13.66 14.14 -13.04
N GLY A 146 13.18 15.24 -12.47
CA GLY A 146 12.28 16.20 -13.10
C GLY A 146 13.02 17.15 -14.05
N LYS A 147 12.24 17.98 -14.74
CA LYS A 147 12.71 18.92 -15.77
C LYS A 147 13.90 19.80 -15.32
N ASN A 148 13.95 20.22 -14.06
CA ASN A 148 14.99 21.12 -13.54
C ASN A 148 15.86 20.44 -12.46
N GLY A 149 15.96 19.12 -12.47
CA GLY A 149 16.76 18.36 -11.50
C GLY A 149 16.00 17.97 -10.22
N GLU A 150 14.70 18.22 -10.15
CA GLU A 150 13.88 17.81 -9.00
C GLU A 150 13.91 16.28 -8.84
N GLN A 151 14.14 15.78 -7.62
CA GLN A 151 14.27 14.35 -7.38
C GLN A 151 12.97 13.75 -6.86
N PHE A 152 12.59 12.60 -7.42
CA PHE A 152 11.43 11.84 -7.00
C PHE A 152 11.77 10.37 -6.79
N THR A 153 11.04 9.71 -5.88
CA THR A 153 11.19 8.28 -5.58
C THR A 153 9.89 7.52 -5.81
N LEU A 154 10.01 6.30 -6.32
CA LEU A 154 8.97 5.27 -6.30
C LEU A 154 9.39 4.19 -5.29
N GLU A 155 8.51 3.88 -4.35
CA GLU A 155 8.77 2.95 -3.24
C GLU A 155 7.64 1.94 -3.12
N LEU A 156 7.96 0.66 -2.95
CA LEU A 156 7.03 -0.38 -2.55
C LEU A 156 7.07 -0.53 -1.02
N THR A 157 5.93 -0.30 -0.36
CA THR A 157 5.84 -0.26 1.09
C THR A 157 4.47 -0.73 1.60
N MET A 158 4.27 -0.62 2.91
CA MET A 158 3.02 -0.94 3.60
C MET A 158 2.47 0.32 4.28
N MET A 159 1.22 0.68 3.97
CA MET A 159 0.58 1.88 4.52
C MET A 159 -0.58 1.53 5.46
N ILE A 160 -0.45 1.87 6.75
CA ILE A 160 -1.50 1.64 7.76
C ILE A 160 -2.79 2.43 7.45
N SER A 161 -2.67 3.56 6.75
CA SER A 161 -3.82 4.36 6.28
C SER A 161 -4.63 3.63 5.20
N MET A 162 -3.96 2.82 4.39
CA MET A 162 -4.49 2.14 3.21
C MET A 162 -4.83 0.67 3.47
N ASP A 163 -4.80 0.27 4.74
CA ASP A 163 -4.92 -1.11 5.21
C ASP A 163 -6.30 -1.75 4.98
N LYS A 164 -7.25 -1.02 4.38
CA LYS A 164 -8.53 -1.57 3.90
C LYS A 164 -8.55 -1.79 2.39
N GLU A 165 -7.63 -1.18 1.67
CA GLU A 165 -7.58 -1.10 0.21
C GLU A 165 -6.52 -2.08 -0.35
N GLY A 166 -5.64 -2.61 0.49
CA GLY A 166 -4.73 -3.70 0.16
C GLY A 166 -3.64 -3.88 1.21
N ASP A 167 -2.59 -4.63 0.87
CA ASP A 167 -1.48 -4.94 1.77
C ASP A 167 -0.14 -4.34 1.33
N SER A 168 0.03 -4.09 0.02
CA SER A 168 1.17 -3.37 -0.55
C SER A 168 0.74 -2.07 -1.19
N THR A 169 1.61 -1.07 -1.12
CA THR A 169 1.40 0.25 -1.72
C THR A 169 2.65 0.65 -2.50
N ILE A 170 2.49 1.03 -3.77
CA ILE A 170 3.52 1.79 -4.49
C ILE A 170 3.25 3.27 -4.26
N LEU A 171 4.28 3.96 -3.80
CA LEU A 171 4.22 5.34 -3.33
C LEU A 171 5.18 6.21 -4.13
N PHE A 172 4.69 7.34 -4.60
CA PHE A 172 5.50 8.35 -5.29
C PHE A 172 5.72 9.56 -4.38
N ARG A 173 6.98 9.92 -4.14
CA ARG A 173 7.37 11.04 -3.27
C ARG A 173 8.31 12.01 -3.97
N ASN A 174 8.31 13.26 -3.50
CA ASN A 174 9.37 14.22 -3.82
C ASN A 174 10.59 14.03 -2.88
N SER A 175 11.64 14.83 -3.08
CA SER A 175 12.86 14.84 -2.28
C SER A 175 12.66 15.16 -0.79
N GLU A 176 11.57 15.83 -0.42
CA GLU A 176 11.20 16.13 0.97
C GLU A 176 10.45 14.97 1.64
N GLY A 177 10.21 13.87 0.90
CA GLY A 177 9.45 12.73 1.37
C GLY A 177 7.94 12.96 1.36
N ILE A 178 7.43 14.03 0.74
CA ILE A 178 6.00 14.29 0.64
C ILE A 178 5.35 13.29 -0.31
N PRO A 179 4.33 12.53 0.13
CA PRO A 179 3.61 11.59 -0.74
C PRO A 179 2.69 12.32 -1.72
N LEU A 180 2.96 12.14 -3.02
CA LEU A 180 2.26 12.83 -4.11
C LEU A 180 1.18 11.96 -4.78
N ALA A 181 1.36 10.64 -4.79
CA ALA A 181 0.35 9.66 -5.18
C ALA A 181 0.69 8.29 -4.63
N GLU A 182 -0.32 7.47 -4.45
CA GLU A 182 -0.19 6.10 -3.97
C GLU A 182 -1.19 5.17 -4.64
N ILE A 183 -0.75 3.95 -4.95
CA ILE A 183 -1.60 2.87 -5.47
C ILE A 183 -1.44 1.65 -4.56
N THR A 184 -2.55 1.19 -4.00
CA THR A 184 -2.58 0.10 -3.01
C THR A 184 -3.27 -1.11 -3.60
N PHE A 185 -2.63 -2.27 -3.46
CA PHE A 185 -3.06 -3.52 -4.07
C PHE A 185 -2.78 -4.73 -3.19
N THR A 186 -3.34 -5.85 -3.61
CA THR A 186 -3.09 -7.19 -3.08
C THR A 186 -2.86 -8.12 -4.26
N LEU A 187 -1.89 -9.02 -4.14
CA LEU A 187 -1.66 -10.06 -5.14
C LEU A 187 -2.51 -11.27 -4.75
N CYS A 188 -3.28 -11.82 -5.68
CA CYS A 188 -4.18 -12.93 -5.39
C CYS A 188 -4.41 -13.78 -6.63
N GLU A 189 -5.04 -14.93 -6.44
CA GLU A 189 -5.72 -15.62 -7.52
C GLU A 189 -7.14 -15.06 -7.65
N TYR A 190 -7.50 -14.63 -8.85
CA TYR A 190 -8.84 -14.13 -9.17
C TYR A 190 -9.27 -14.70 -10.51
N GLN A 191 -10.45 -15.32 -10.58
CA GLN A 191 -10.95 -15.99 -11.78
C GLN A 191 -9.92 -16.96 -12.41
N GLY A 192 -9.17 -17.68 -11.57
CA GLY A 192 -8.16 -18.66 -11.97
C GLY A 192 -6.85 -18.08 -12.53
N LYS A 193 -6.57 -16.78 -12.34
CA LYS A 193 -5.36 -16.13 -12.83
C LYS A 193 -4.60 -15.42 -11.72
N ARG A 194 -3.27 -15.40 -11.82
CA ARG A 194 -2.40 -14.56 -10.97
C ARG A 194 -2.73 -13.09 -11.22
N THR A 195 -3.20 -12.41 -10.19
CA THR A 195 -3.85 -11.10 -10.30
C THR A 195 -3.25 -10.08 -9.36
N MET A 196 -2.97 -8.89 -9.87
CA MET A 196 -2.81 -7.70 -9.04
C MET A 196 -4.19 -7.06 -8.88
N PHE A 197 -4.73 -7.10 -7.66
CA PHE A 197 -6.01 -6.51 -7.33
C PHE A 197 -5.80 -5.17 -6.62
N ILE A 198 -6.07 -4.07 -7.33
CA ILE A 198 -5.93 -2.68 -6.84
C ILE A 198 -7.22 -2.28 -6.11
N GLY A 199 -7.13 -2.07 -4.80
CA GLY A 199 -8.25 -1.59 -4.00
C GLY A 199 -8.22 -0.09 -3.71
N GLY A 200 -7.14 0.62 -4.07
CA GLY A 200 -7.04 2.06 -3.85
C GLY A 200 -6.03 2.78 -4.75
N LEU A 201 -6.37 3.99 -5.16
CA LEU A 201 -5.52 4.93 -5.91
C LEU A 201 -5.83 6.34 -5.41
N GLN A 202 -4.87 6.95 -4.75
CA GLN A 202 -5.03 8.27 -4.14
C GLN A 202 -3.93 9.22 -4.62
N GLY A 203 -4.28 10.51 -4.73
CA GLY A 203 -3.29 11.57 -4.92
C GLY A 203 -2.70 11.99 -3.57
N ALA A 204 -1.98 13.10 -3.56
CA ALA A 204 -1.53 13.72 -2.33
C ALA A 204 -2.72 13.97 -1.39
N LYS A 205 -2.48 13.83 -0.09
CA LYS A 205 -3.53 14.03 0.91
C LYS A 205 -3.98 15.49 0.93
N TRP A 206 -5.17 15.74 1.47
CA TRP A 206 -5.76 17.07 1.51
C TRP A 206 -4.93 18.10 2.30
N GLU A 207 -4.08 17.64 3.24
CA GLU A 207 -3.16 18.51 3.99
C GLU A 207 -2.01 19.03 3.12
N ILE A 208 -1.71 18.38 2.00
CA ILE A 208 -0.64 18.77 1.10
C ILE A 208 -1.12 19.94 0.23
N PRO A 209 -0.37 21.07 0.18
CA PRO A 209 -0.74 22.19 -0.66
C PRO A 209 -0.91 21.77 -2.12
N HIS A 210 -1.98 22.24 -2.76
CA HIS A 210 -2.23 21.95 -4.17
C HIS A 210 -1.07 22.38 -5.08
N GLN A 211 -0.29 23.39 -4.66
CA GLN A 211 0.90 23.85 -5.34
C GLN A 211 1.97 22.75 -5.49
N GLU A 212 2.14 21.87 -4.49
CA GLU A 212 3.10 20.76 -4.56
C GLU A 212 2.74 19.77 -5.68
N ILE A 213 1.45 19.47 -5.82
CA ILE A 213 0.96 18.59 -6.88
C ILE A 213 1.18 19.23 -8.25
N GLN A 214 0.92 20.54 -8.38
CA GLN A 214 1.14 21.27 -9.63
C GLN A 214 2.63 21.35 -9.99
N ASN A 215 3.49 21.60 -9.00
CA ASN A 215 4.94 21.65 -9.17
C ASN A 215 5.47 20.30 -9.62
N ALA A 216 5.09 19.23 -8.94
CA ALA A 216 5.46 17.87 -9.31
C ALA A 216 4.98 17.52 -10.73
N THR A 217 3.74 17.89 -11.09
CA THR A 217 3.20 17.64 -12.43
C THR A 217 3.99 18.39 -13.50
N LYS A 218 4.36 19.66 -13.25
CA LYS A 218 5.19 20.45 -14.17
C LYS A 218 6.61 19.88 -14.30
N ALA A 219 7.22 19.48 -13.17
CA ALA A 219 8.53 18.85 -13.13
C ALA A 219 8.53 17.52 -13.89
N CYS A 220 7.45 16.75 -13.81
CA CYS A 220 7.25 15.49 -14.53
C CYS A 220 6.70 15.68 -15.96
N HIS A 221 7.02 16.80 -16.61
CA HIS A 221 6.63 17.09 -18.00
C HIS A 221 5.12 17.01 -18.28
N GLY A 222 4.29 17.31 -17.29
CA GLY A 222 2.84 17.23 -17.37
C GLY A 222 2.26 15.83 -17.10
N LEU A 223 3.06 14.87 -16.64
CA LEU A 223 2.55 13.61 -16.08
C LEU A 223 2.03 13.85 -14.67
N PHE A 224 0.78 13.45 -14.44
CA PHE A 224 0.22 13.45 -13.10
C PHE A 224 0.86 12.34 -12.26
N PRO A 225 1.12 12.57 -10.96
CA PRO A 225 1.66 11.57 -10.04
C PRO A 225 0.95 10.20 -10.07
N LYS A 226 -0.38 10.19 -10.23
CA LYS A 226 -1.16 8.95 -10.35
C LYS A 226 -0.76 8.10 -11.56
N ARG A 227 -0.37 8.72 -12.67
CA ARG A 227 0.08 8.01 -13.88
C ARG A 227 1.44 7.33 -13.66
N LEU A 228 2.32 7.90 -12.84
CA LEU A 228 3.63 7.35 -12.50
C LEU A 228 3.51 6.12 -11.61
N VAL A 229 2.71 6.17 -10.54
CA VAL A 229 2.47 4.99 -9.70
C VAL A 229 1.76 3.87 -10.47
N MET A 230 0.89 4.22 -11.42
CA MET A 230 0.24 3.24 -12.29
C MET A 230 1.24 2.57 -13.25
N GLU A 231 2.17 3.33 -13.85
CA GLU A 231 3.23 2.73 -14.68
C GLU A 231 4.10 1.77 -13.86
N ALA A 232 4.51 2.20 -12.67
CA ALA A 232 5.29 1.38 -11.75
C ALA A 232 4.52 0.11 -11.33
N ALA A 233 3.20 0.20 -11.13
CA ALA A 233 2.35 -0.95 -10.83
C ALA A 233 2.27 -1.93 -12.01
N CYS A 234 2.12 -1.44 -13.26
CA CYS A 234 2.19 -2.29 -14.46
C CYS A 234 3.54 -3.01 -14.57
N LEU A 235 4.65 -2.29 -14.40
CA LEU A 235 5.99 -2.87 -14.45
C LEU A 235 6.22 -3.88 -13.32
N PHE A 236 5.77 -3.58 -12.10
CA PHE A 236 5.80 -4.51 -10.98
C PHE A 236 4.99 -5.78 -11.28
N ALA A 237 3.76 -5.62 -11.79
CA ALA A 237 2.91 -6.74 -12.19
C ALA A 237 3.60 -7.63 -13.24
N GLN A 238 4.23 -7.03 -14.26
CA GLN A 238 4.98 -7.75 -15.28
C GLN A 238 6.18 -8.51 -14.69
N ARG A 239 6.97 -7.89 -13.79
CA ARG A 239 8.10 -8.56 -13.13
C ARG A 239 7.68 -9.79 -12.33
N LEU A 240 6.47 -9.78 -11.77
CA LEU A 240 5.89 -10.88 -11.00
C LEU A 240 5.06 -11.85 -11.86
N GLN A 241 5.12 -11.71 -13.20
CA GLN A 241 4.36 -12.52 -14.15
C GLN A 241 2.84 -12.51 -13.88
N VAL A 242 2.31 -11.38 -13.41
CA VAL A 242 0.88 -11.19 -13.19
C VAL A 242 0.15 -11.23 -14.53
N GLU A 243 -0.88 -12.07 -14.61
CA GLU A 243 -1.64 -12.32 -15.83
C GLU A 243 -2.77 -11.30 -16.04
N GLN A 244 -3.24 -10.66 -14.98
CA GLN A 244 -4.25 -9.60 -15.06
C GLN A 244 -4.13 -8.59 -13.94
N ILE A 245 -4.48 -7.34 -14.25
CA ILE A 245 -4.61 -6.26 -13.29
C ILE A 245 -6.08 -5.89 -13.18
N ILE A 246 -6.64 -6.03 -11.98
CA ILE A 246 -8.04 -5.74 -11.67
C ILE A 246 -8.06 -4.58 -10.67
N ALA A 247 -8.94 -3.61 -10.87
CA ALA A 247 -9.08 -2.46 -9.99
C ALA A 247 -10.54 -2.27 -9.56
N VAL A 248 -10.74 -1.84 -8.31
CA VAL A 248 -12.08 -1.47 -7.85
C VAL A 248 -12.60 -0.24 -8.60
N SER A 249 -13.89 -0.26 -8.88
CA SER A 249 -14.64 0.92 -9.33
C SER A 249 -15.11 1.76 -8.14
N ASN A 250 -15.71 2.91 -8.42
CA ASN A 250 -16.42 3.74 -7.45
C ASN A 250 -17.54 2.97 -6.72
N GLU A 251 -18.12 1.96 -7.38
CA GLU A 251 -19.23 1.12 -6.91
C GLU A 251 -18.76 -0.04 -6.03
N THR A 252 -17.60 -0.63 -6.34
CA THR A 252 -17.05 -1.78 -5.61
C THR A 252 -16.03 -1.38 -4.57
N HIS A 253 -15.67 -0.09 -4.50
CA HIS A 253 -14.73 0.46 -3.52
C HIS A 253 -15.15 0.10 -2.09
N ILE A 254 -14.19 -0.16 -1.21
CA ILE A 254 -14.49 -0.72 0.11
C ILE A 254 -15.40 0.15 0.98
N TYR A 255 -15.35 1.47 0.80
CA TYR A 255 -16.21 2.43 1.50
C TYR A 255 -17.69 2.37 1.06
N ARG A 256 -18.04 1.61 0.02
CA ARG A 256 -19.44 1.29 -0.35
C ARG A 256 -20.04 0.14 0.44
N SER A 257 -19.22 -0.60 1.21
CA SER A 257 -19.75 -1.69 2.06
C SER A 257 -20.72 -1.15 3.12
N LEU A 258 -21.73 -1.96 3.49
CA LEU A 258 -22.77 -1.59 4.47
C LEU A 258 -22.23 -0.97 5.77
N ARG A 259 -21.04 -1.41 6.18
CA ARG A 259 -20.35 -0.95 7.39
C ARG A 259 -19.86 0.51 7.32
N TYR A 260 -19.70 1.07 6.14
CA TYR A 260 -19.10 2.39 5.91
C TYR A 260 -20.03 3.35 5.16
N ARG A 261 -21.34 3.07 5.09
CA ARG A 261 -22.33 3.93 4.40
C ARG A 261 -22.32 5.37 4.90
N ASP A 262 -21.99 5.59 6.17
CA ASP A 262 -21.80 6.91 6.79
C ASP A 262 -20.62 7.70 6.22
N LYS A 263 -19.78 7.08 5.38
CA LYS A 263 -18.55 7.64 4.79
C LYS A 263 -18.57 7.66 3.27
N GLU A 264 -19.71 7.36 2.63
CA GLU A 264 -19.84 7.34 1.17
C GLU A 264 -19.45 8.68 0.51
N GLY A 265 -19.73 9.82 1.17
CA GLY A 265 -19.35 11.16 0.68
C GLY A 265 -17.87 11.54 0.84
N LYS A 266 -17.02 10.64 1.36
CA LYS A 266 -15.57 10.89 1.56
C LYS A 266 -14.70 10.31 0.44
N ILE A 267 -15.30 9.68 -0.56
CA ILE A 267 -14.59 9.23 -1.75
C ILE A 267 -14.42 10.46 -2.66
N HIS A 268 -13.26 11.11 -2.56
CA HIS A 268 -12.93 12.28 -3.38
C HIS A 268 -12.28 11.92 -4.73
N ALA A 269 -11.83 10.67 -4.89
CA ALA A 269 -11.19 10.20 -6.11
C ALA A 269 -12.23 9.53 -7.00
N ASP A 270 -12.38 10.03 -8.23
CA ASP A 270 -13.10 9.33 -9.29
C ASP A 270 -12.19 8.23 -9.88
N TYR A 271 -12.40 7.00 -9.43
CA TYR A 271 -11.63 5.83 -9.85
C TYR A 271 -11.94 5.49 -11.32
N ASN A 272 -13.23 5.46 -11.66
CA ASN A 272 -13.73 5.06 -12.97
C ASN A 272 -13.10 5.90 -14.08
N ALA A 273 -13.16 7.24 -13.95
CA ALA A 273 -12.59 8.15 -14.92
C ALA A 273 -11.07 7.96 -15.09
N PHE A 274 -10.33 7.69 -14.00
CA PHE A 274 -8.90 7.42 -14.11
C PHE A 274 -8.63 6.09 -14.81
N TRP A 275 -9.33 5.01 -14.45
CA TRP A 275 -9.16 3.70 -15.08
C TRP A 275 -9.46 3.73 -16.57
N GLU A 276 -10.54 4.37 -16.99
CA GLU A 276 -10.88 4.57 -18.39
C GLU A 276 -9.79 5.35 -19.14
N SER A 277 -9.23 6.40 -18.50
CA SER A 277 -8.17 7.21 -19.10
C SER A 277 -6.87 6.44 -19.38
N VAL A 278 -6.66 5.31 -18.69
CA VAL A 278 -5.50 4.41 -18.90
C VAL A 278 -5.88 3.14 -19.67
N GLY A 279 -7.05 3.12 -20.32
CA GLY A 279 -7.52 2.00 -21.15
C GLY A 279 -8.19 0.87 -20.37
N GLY A 280 -8.59 1.12 -19.12
CA GLY A 280 -9.34 0.17 -18.33
C GLY A 280 -10.75 -0.07 -18.86
N VAL A 281 -11.20 -1.32 -18.79
CA VAL A 281 -12.55 -1.73 -19.21
C VAL A 281 -13.31 -2.29 -18.00
N CYS A 282 -14.50 -1.75 -17.74
CA CYS A 282 -15.35 -2.23 -16.66
C CYS A 282 -15.96 -3.59 -17.01
N ASP A 283 -15.88 -4.55 -16.11
CA ASP A 283 -16.41 -5.90 -16.26
C ASP A 283 -17.80 -6.07 -15.63
N ALA A 284 -18.35 -7.28 -15.74
CA ALA A 284 -19.68 -7.61 -15.22
C ALA A 284 -19.77 -7.53 -13.68
N GLU A 285 -18.64 -7.69 -12.97
CA GLU A 285 -18.57 -7.57 -11.51
C GLU A 285 -18.35 -6.12 -11.05
N ARG A 286 -18.36 -5.17 -12.01
CA ARG A 286 -18.07 -3.74 -11.82
C ARG A 286 -16.65 -3.51 -11.30
N HIS A 287 -15.70 -4.33 -11.69
CA HIS A 287 -14.27 -4.04 -11.55
C HIS A 287 -13.72 -3.56 -12.89
N TYR A 288 -12.63 -2.79 -12.86
CA TYR A 288 -11.90 -2.42 -14.07
C TYR A 288 -10.78 -3.41 -14.33
N ARG A 289 -10.79 -4.00 -15.52
CA ARG A 289 -9.64 -4.73 -16.07
C ARG A 289 -8.71 -3.71 -16.71
N LEU A 290 -7.51 -3.57 -16.16
CA LEU A 290 -6.50 -2.65 -16.65
C LEU A 290 -5.54 -3.37 -17.62
N PRO A 291 -5.02 -2.67 -18.64
CA PRO A 291 -4.05 -3.26 -19.55
C PRO A 291 -2.72 -3.49 -18.84
N ALA A 292 -2.02 -4.58 -19.19
CA ALA A 292 -0.70 -4.88 -18.64
C ALA A 292 0.35 -3.80 -18.99
N GLN A 293 0.14 -3.10 -20.11
CA GLN A 293 0.91 -1.94 -20.52
C GLN A 293 -0.05 -0.85 -20.98
N ILE A 294 0.13 0.36 -20.48
CA ILE A 294 -0.74 1.48 -20.84
C ILE A 294 -0.34 2.01 -22.21
N ALA A 295 -1.31 2.03 -23.13
CA ALA A 295 -1.11 2.50 -24.49
C ALA A 295 -0.60 3.94 -24.52
N ARG A 296 0.41 4.17 -25.38
CA ARG A 296 0.96 5.49 -25.67
C ARG A 296 0.37 5.99 -26.99
N LYS A 297 0.20 7.29 -27.11
CA LYS A 297 -0.20 7.90 -28.38
C LYS A 297 1.03 7.99 -29.27
N GLU A 298 0.86 7.67 -30.54
CA GLU A 298 1.94 7.83 -31.51
C GLU A 298 2.34 9.31 -31.59
N ILE A 299 3.65 9.56 -31.63
CA ILE A 299 4.17 10.94 -31.65
C ILE A 299 3.64 11.72 -32.88
N ALA A 300 3.39 11.02 -33.98
CA ALA A 300 2.82 11.58 -35.20
C ALA A 300 1.39 12.15 -34.97
N GLU A 301 0.58 11.47 -34.16
CA GLU A 301 -0.82 11.86 -33.85
C GLU A 301 -0.90 13.02 -32.86
N ILE A 302 0.19 13.30 -32.14
CA ILE A 302 0.24 14.40 -31.18
C ILE A 302 0.50 15.70 -31.94
N ALA A 303 -0.26 16.75 -31.61
CA ALA A 303 -0.07 18.07 -32.17
C ALA A 303 1.38 18.53 -32.04
N SER A 304 1.97 19.05 -33.12
CA SER A 304 3.42 19.36 -33.23
C SER A 304 3.99 20.09 -32.00
N LYS A 305 3.28 21.12 -31.51
CA LYS A 305 3.65 21.92 -30.33
C LYS A 305 3.77 21.15 -29.00
N LYS A 306 3.15 19.96 -28.89
CA LYS A 306 3.17 19.10 -27.69
C LYS A 306 4.08 17.87 -27.84
N ARG A 307 4.62 17.61 -29.03
CA ARG A 307 5.42 16.39 -29.30
C ARG A 307 6.67 16.31 -28.43
N ALA A 308 7.38 17.42 -28.24
CA ALA A 308 8.57 17.45 -27.39
C ALA A 308 8.24 17.11 -25.92
N GLU A 309 7.15 17.68 -25.39
CA GLU A 309 6.68 17.37 -24.03
C GLU A 309 6.33 15.89 -23.89
N TYR A 310 5.56 15.32 -24.82
CA TYR A 310 5.20 13.90 -24.77
C TYR A 310 6.39 12.95 -24.89
N ARG A 311 7.41 13.28 -25.69
CA ARG A 311 8.66 12.52 -25.71
C ARG A 311 9.31 12.50 -24.33
N ARG A 312 9.41 13.66 -23.66
CA ARG A 312 9.94 13.74 -22.29
C ARG A 312 9.12 12.96 -21.28
N ARG A 313 7.78 12.94 -21.43
CA ARG A 313 6.91 12.08 -20.61
C ARG A 313 7.26 10.61 -20.79
N TYR A 314 7.42 10.16 -22.03
CA TYR A 314 7.76 8.77 -22.34
C TYR A 314 9.16 8.41 -21.86
N GLU A 315 10.16 9.28 -22.05
CA GLU A 315 11.50 9.12 -21.49
C GLU A 315 11.47 8.93 -19.96
N MET A 316 10.68 9.75 -19.24
CA MET A 316 10.54 9.62 -17.79
C MET A 316 9.88 8.30 -17.37
N LEU A 317 8.85 7.83 -18.10
CA LEU A 317 8.23 6.53 -17.83
C LEU A 317 9.19 5.37 -18.15
N ASP A 318 9.91 5.47 -19.26
CA ASP A 318 10.89 4.48 -19.71
C ASP A 318 12.09 4.37 -18.75
N ALA A 319 12.40 5.43 -18.02
CA ALA A 319 13.44 5.41 -16.99
C ALA A 319 13.10 4.51 -15.79
N ILE A 320 11.83 4.14 -15.57
CA ILE A 320 11.41 3.27 -14.46
C ILE A 320 11.80 1.81 -14.74
N GLN A 321 11.56 1.33 -15.97
CA GLN A 321 11.75 -0.07 -16.35
C GLN A 321 13.16 -0.62 -16.06
N PRO A 322 14.27 0.01 -16.49
CA PRO A 322 15.60 -0.55 -16.29
C PRO A 322 15.98 -0.65 -14.80
N GLN A 323 15.44 0.23 -13.96
CA GLN A 323 15.69 0.21 -12.51
C GLN A 323 15.00 -0.99 -11.83
N MET A 324 13.82 -1.39 -12.33
CA MET A 324 13.09 -2.55 -11.83
C MET A 324 13.46 -3.86 -12.52
N ALA A 325 14.18 -3.82 -13.65
CA ALA A 325 14.51 -4.99 -14.45
C ALA A 325 15.41 -6.00 -13.70
N THR A 326 16.26 -5.51 -12.81
CA THR A 326 17.13 -6.33 -11.95
C THR A 326 16.48 -6.76 -10.64
N MET A 327 15.28 -6.25 -10.36
CA MET A 327 14.52 -6.54 -9.16
C MET A 327 13.57 -7.71 -9.39
N PHE A 328 13.29 -8.42 -8.31
CA PHE A 328 12.40 -9.59 -8.27
C PHE A 328 12.92 -10.76 -9.12
N ARG A 329 12.93 -11.96 -8.55
CA ARG A 329 13.12 -13.22 -9.26
C ARG A 329 11.87 -13.45 -10.09
N GLY A 330 12.03 -13.26 -11.40
CA GLY A 330 11.00 -13.49 -12.40
C GLY A 330 10.86 -14.94 -12.74
#